data_AF-A0A1I6M451-F1
#
_entry.id   AF-A0A1I6M451-F1
#
_cell.length_a   1.000
_cell.length_b   1.000
_cell.length_c   1.000
_cell.angle_alpha   90.00
_cell.angle_beta   90.00
_cell.angle_gamma   90.00
#
_symmetry.space_group_name_H-M   'P 1'
#
loop_
_entity.id
_entity.type
_entity.pdbx_description
1 polymer ?
#
loop_
_entity_poly.entity_id
_entity_poly.type
_entity_poly.pdbx_seq_one_letter_code
_entity_poly.pdbx_strand_id
1 'polypeptide(L)' 'MEYNIGTADRAVRLAVGGLLAALGGASLAGALETGPLVGVLALLVGAVLIGTALTRVCLVYRVLGIDTADAR' A
#
# COMPACT_ATOMS: atom_id res chain seq x y z
N MET A 1 -6.01 17.91 6.54
CA MET A 1 -4.72 17.34 6.99
C MET A 1 -3.68 17.71 5.95
N GLU A 2 -2.50 18.15 6.37
CA GLU A 2 -1.37 18.30 5.45
C GLU A 2 -0.99 16.92 4.91
N TYR A 3 -0.76 16.88 3.60
CA TYR A 3 -0.27 15.69 2.91
C TYR A 3 1.21 15.52 3.22
N ASN A 4 1.63 14.29 3.51
CA ASN A 4 3.04 13.96 3.74
C ASN A 4 3.59 12.92 2.74
N ILE A 5 2.79 12.63 1.71
CA ILE A 5 3.12 11.72 0.62
C ILE A 5 3.14 12.52 -0.69
N GLY A 6 4.30 12.54 -1.34
CA GLY A 6 4.48 13.12 -2.66
C GLY A 6 4.02 12.24 -3.81
N THR A 7 4.16 12.75 -5.02
CA THR A 7 3.69 12.06 -6.24
C THR A 7 4.41 10.75 -6.50
N ALA A 8 5.74 10.71 -6.31
CA ALA A 8 6.55 9.50 -6.50
C ALA A 8 6.20 8.39 -5.48
N ASP A 9 6.16 8.73 -4.18
CA ASP A 9 5.80 7.76 -3.12
C ASP A 9 4.37 7.22 -3.32
N ARG A 10 3.43 8.10 -3.70
CA ARG A 10 2.06 7.69 -4.05
C ARG A 10 2.04 6.68 -5.19
N ALA A 11 2.82 6.90 -6.26
CA ALA A 11 2.86 5.99 -7.40
C ALA A 11 3.42 4.62 -7.02
N VAL A 12 4.52 4.59 -6.25
CA VAL A 12 5.14 3.35 -5.77
C VAL A 12 4.16 2.55 -4.90
N ARG A 13 3.48 3.22 -3.95
CA ARG A 13 2.49 2.56 -3.07
C ARG A 13 1.30 1.99 -3.84
N LEU A 14 0.80 2.69 -4.85
CA LEU A 14 -0.28 2.17 -5.71
C LEU A 14 0.20 0.97 -6.53
N ALA A 15 1.40 1.03 -7.09
CA ALA A 15 1.96 -0.07 -7.88
C ALA A 15 2.20 -1.33 -7.03
N VAL A 16 2.95 -1.18 -5.93
CA VAL A 16 3.26 -2.28 -5.01
C VAL A 16 2.00 -2.79 -4.32
N GLY A 17 1.15 -1.88 -3.85
CA GLY A 17 -0.11 -2.24 -3.20
C GLY A 17 -1.08 -2.96 -4.14
N GLY A 18 -1.18 -2.49 -5.39
CA GLY A 18 -1.98 -3.15 -6.42
C GLY A 18 -1.46 -4.55 -6.78
N LEU A 19 -0.13 -4.70 -6.90
CA LEU A 19 0.49 -6.01 -7.14
C LEU A 19 0.21 -6.99 -5.99
N LEU A 20 0.38 -6.56 -4.73
CA LEU A 20 0.08 -7.39 -3.57
C LEU A 20 -1.40 -7.76 -3.48
N ALA A 21 -2.30 -6.83 -3.80
CA ALA A 21 -3.73 -7.12 -3.83
C ALA A 21 -4.07 -8.15 -4.91
N ALA A 22 -3.48 -8.04 -6.11
CA ALA A 22 -3.68 -9.01 -7.19
C ALA A 22 -3.16 -10.41 -6.81
N LEU A 23 -1.93 -10.49 -6.27
CA LEU A 23 -1.33 -11.75 -5.83
C LEU A 23 -2.11 -12.37 -4.66
N GLY A 24 -2.51 -11.56 -3.69
CA GLY A 24 -3.31 -12.02 -2.55
C GLY A 24 -4.68 -12.52 -2.97
N GLY A 25 -5.36 -11.81 -3.89
CA GLY A 25 -6.62 -12.25 -4.49
C GLY A 25 -6.46 -13.55 -5.27
N ALA A 26 -5.41 -13.69 -6.09
CA ALA A 26 -5.11 -14.92 -6.82
C ALA A 26 -4.84 -16.09 -5.87
N SER A 27 -4.12 -15.86 -4.76
CA SER A 27 -3.89 -16.86 -3.72
C SER A 27 -5.19 -17.32 -3.06
N LEU A 28 -6.10 -16.39 -2.70
CA LEU A 28 -7.39 -16.74 -2.12
C LEU A 28 -8.33 -17.44 -3.09
N ALA A 29 -8.22 -17.12 -4.38
CA ALA A 29 -8.95 -17.80 -5.45
C ALA A 29 -8.39 -19.21 -5.76
N GLY A 30 -7.31 -19.63 -5.09
CA GLY A 30 -6.65 -20.91 -5.35
C GLY A 30 -5.83 -20.96 -6.64
N ALA A 31 -5.60 -19.81 -7.29
CA ALA A 31 -4.77 -19.73 -8.49
C ALA A 31 -3.26 -19.79 -8.19
N LEU A 32 -2.87 -19.66 -6.92
CA LEU A 32 -1.49 -19.78 -6.44
C LEU A 32 -1.42 -20.78 -5.28
N GLU A 33 -0.39 -21.64 -5.28
CA GLU A 33 -0.12 -22.61 -4.22
C GLU A 33 0.60 -22.00 -3.01
N THR A 34 0.14 -20.84 -2.54
CA THR A 34 0.73 -20.11 -1.40
C THR A 34 -0.08 -20.29 -0.11
N GLY A 35 -1.31 -20.81 -0.20
CA GLY A 35 -2.22 -21.00 0.92
C GLY A 35 -2.96 -19.72 1.36
N PRO A 36 -4.11 -19.86 2.05
CA PRO A 36 -5.02 -18.73 2.32
C PRO A 36 -4.43 -17.68 3.27
N LEU A 37 -3.59 -18.08 4.22
CA LEU A 37 -2.95 -17.14 5.16
C LEU A 37 -2.07 -16.13 4.42
N VAL A 38 -1.26 -16.60 3.46
CA VAL A 38 -0.40 -15.72 2.64
C VAL A 38 -1.26 -14.76 1.81
N GLY A 39 -2.35 -15.26 1.22
CA GLY A 39 -3.29 -14.44 0.45
C GLY A 39 -3.91 -13.30 1.27
N VAL A 40 -4.37 -13.61 2.50
CA VAL A 40 -4.93 -12.60 3.42
C VAL A 40 -3.87 -11.55 3.79
N LEU A 41 -2.67 -11.97 4.17
CA LEU A 41 -1.60 -11.04 4.55
C LEU A 41 -1.21 -10.12 3.38
N ALA A 42 -1.08 -10.67 2.17
CA ALA A 42 -0.80 -9.88 0.98
C ALA A 42 -1.89 -8.84 0.70
N LEU A 43 -3.17 -9.23 0.81
CA LEU A 43 -4.29 -8.29 0.65
C LEU A 43 -4.30 -7.19 1.71
N LEU A 44 -4.05 -7.53 2.98
CA LEU A 44 -4.00 -6.55 4.06
C LEU A 44 -2.90 -5.52 3.83
N VAL A 45 -1.68 -5.97 3.51
CA VAL A 45 -0.56 -5.06 3.21
C VAL A 45 -0.86 -4.22 1.98
N GLY A 46 -1.38 -4.84 0.91
CA GLY A 46 -1.78 -4.13 -0.31
C GLY A 46 -2.82 -3.04 -0.05
N ALA A 47 -3.85 -3.34 0.74
CA ALA A 47 -4.89 -2.40 1.12
C ALA A 47 -4.34 -1.21 1.93
N VAL A 48 -3.42 -1.44 2.87
CA VAL A 48 -2.77 -0.37 3.64
C VAL A 48 -1.96 0.55 2.72
N LEU A 49 -1.18 -0.01 1.79
CA LEU A 49 -0.39 0.78 0.83
C LEU A 49 -1.29 1.63 -0.06
N ILE A 50 -2.35 1.03 -0.63
CA ILE A 50 -3.32 1.75 -1.45
C ILE A 50 -4.03 2.82 -0.63
N GLY A 51 -4.51 2.49 0.56
CA GLY A 51 -5.21 3.42 1.45
C GLY A 51 -4.35 4.65 1.78
N THR A 52 -3.09 4.44 2.16
CA THR A 52 -2.16 5.56 2.43
C THR A 52 -1.84 6.37 1.17
N ALA A 53 -1.75 5.75 0.00
CA ALA A 53 -1.56 6.47 -1.27
C ALA A 53 -2.78 7.28 -1.71
N LEU A 54 -4.00 6.80 -1.42
CA LEU A 54 -5.25 7.49 -1.74
C LEU A 54 -5.48 8.69 -0.83
N THR A 55 -5.26 8.53 0.47
CA THR A 55 -5.38 9.63 1.45
C THR A 55 -4.21 10.60 1.39
N ARG A 56 -3.08 10.19 0.78
CA ARG A 56 -1.79 10.90 0.79
C ARG A 56 -1.29 11.22 2.19
N VAL A 57 -1.68 10.39 3.16
CA VAL A 57 -1.27 10.48 4.55
C VAL A 57 -0.77 9.12 5.00
N CYS A 58 0.49 9.05 5.41
CA CYS A 58 1.02 7.92 6.17
C CYS A 58 1.22 8.35 7.63
N LEU A 59 0.49 7.70 8.55
CA LEU A 59 0.61 7.97 10.00
C LEU A 59 2.00 7.61 10.53
N VAL A 60 2.61 6.54 10.01
CA VAL A 60 3.98 6.16 10.39
C VAL A 60 4.96 7.26 10.01
N TYR A 61 4.88 7.79 8.77
CA TYR A 61 5.71 8.92 8.36
C TYR A 61 5.50 10.14 9.24
N ARG A 62 4.25 10.43 9.60
CA ARG A 62 3.93 11.54 10.50
C ARG A 62 4.56 11.39 11.89
N VAL A 63 4.47 10.20 12.48
CA VAL A 63 5.09 9.91 13.78
C VAL A 63 6.62 10.01 13.71
N LEU A 64 7.20 9.63 12.57
CA LEU A 64 8.65 9.70 12.32
C LEU A 64 9.13 11.06 11.81
N GLY A 65 8.23 12.03 11.56
CA GLY A 65 8.58 13.34 10.98
C GLY A 65 9.04 13.27 9.51
N ILE A 66 8.72 12.21 8.78
CA ILE A 66 9.06 12.04 7.36
C ILE A 66 8.00 12.74 6.52
N ASP A 67 8.45 13.56 5.58
CA ASP A 67 7.63 14.19 4.56
C ASP A 67 8.24 13.94 3.17
N THR A 68 7.50 13.25 2.31
CA THR A 68 7.88 13.05 0.91
C THR A 68 7.06 13.92 -0.03
N ALA A 69 6.21 14.81 0.50
CA ALA A 69 5.44 15.73 -0.30
C ALA A 69 6.37 16.64 -1.11
N ASP A 70 6.06 16.78 -2.39
CA ASP A 70 6.72 17.73 -3.25
C ASP A 70 6.48 19.15 -2.69
N ALA A 71 7.53 19.97 -2.57
CA ALA A 71 7.41 21.37 -2.17
C ALA A 71 6.45 22.07 -3.16
N ARG A 72 5.24 22.33 -2.69
CA ARG A 72 4.15 22.84 -3.51
C ARG A 72 4.19 24.35 -3.63
#